data_AF-A0A3C0TSG3-F1
#
_entry.id   AF-A0A3C0TSG3-F1
#
_cell.length_a   1.000
_cell.length_b   1.000
_cell.length_c   1.000
_cell.angle_alpha   90.00
_cell.angle_beta   90.00
_cell.angle_gamma   90.00
#
_symmetry.space_group_name_H-M   'P 1'
#
loop_
_entity.id
_entity.type
_entity.pdbx_description
1 polymer ?
#
loop_
_entity_poly.entity_id
_entity_poly.type
_entity_poly.pdbx_seq_one_letter_code
_entity_poly.pdbx_strand_id
1 'polypeptide(L)'
;MPIKTPVCDQFGIEKPIFLAGMGGVAYANICAAVSEAGGYGTLGMAAATPEEIRAEMRAVRAKTRKPFGVDLLAAQPETIDRAIDIIIEEGASSFIAGLGVPHSVIEKC
;
A
#
# COMPACT_ATOMS: atom_id res chain seq x y z
N MET A 1 14.69 -17.22 17.27
CA MET A 1 14.83 -16.90 15.83
C MET A 1 13.55 -16.24 15.36
N PRO A 2 13.59 -15.10 14.65
CA PRO A 2 12.39 -14.55 14.03
C PRO A 2 11.83 -15.54 12.99
N ILE A 3 10.50 -15.62 12.89
CA ILE A 3 9.82 -16.43 11.86
C ILE A 3 10.09 -15.75 10.51
N LYS A 4 10.67 -16.48 9.55
CA LYS A 4 10.86 -16.04 8.18
C LYS A 4 10.10 -16.96 7.24
N THR A 5 9.37 -16.40 6.29
CA THR A 5 8.61 -17.14 5.27
C THR A 5 8.98 -16.62 3.87
N PRO A 6 8.60 -17.31 2.78
CA PRO A 6 8.88 -16.81 1.41
C PRO A 6 8.34 -15.40 1.13
N VAL A 7 7.27 -15.00 1.83
CA VAL A 7 6.69 -13.65 1.74
C VAL A 7 7.68 -12.57 2.17
N CYS A 8 8.58 -12.87 3.11
CA CYS A 8 9.63 -11.95 3.53
C CYS A 8 10.56 -11.59 2.36
N ASP A 9 10.99 -12.59 1.58
CA ASP A 9 11.88 -12.37 0.44
C ASP A 9 11.13 -11.71 -0.73
N GLN A 10 9.87 -12.10 -0.97
CA GLN A 10 9.03 -11.51 -2.02
C GLN A 10 8.74 -10.02 -1.81
N PHE A 11 8.51 -9.58 -0.57
CA PHE A 11 8.18 -8.19 -0.25
C PHE A 11 9.35 -7.38 0.33
N GLY A 12 10.52 -7.99 0.50
CA GLY A 12 11.70 -7.32 1.05
C GLY A 12 11.54 -6.89 2.51
N ILE A 13 10.90 -7.72 3.34
CA ILE A 13 10.60 -7.46 4.76
C ILE A 13 11.25 -8.47 5.70
N GLU A 14 11.42 -8.11 6.97
CA GLU A 14 12.08 -8.95 7.98
C GLU A 14 11.09 -9.87 8.71
N LYS A 15 9.83 -9.43 8.84
CA LYS A 15 8.77 -10.10 9.59
C LYS A 15 7.59 -10.35 8.64
N PRO A 16 6.99 -11.55 8.62
CA PRO A 16 5.85 -11.87 7.77
C PRO A 16 4.55 -11.31 8.37
N ILE A 17 4.54 -10.01 8.68
CA ILE A 17 3.45 -9.29 9.33
C ILE A 17 3.12 -8.08 8.47
N PHE A 18 1.87 -8.00 8.04
CA PHE A 18 1.35 -6.94 7.19
C PHE A 18 0.40 -6.09 8.03
N LEU A 19 0.55 -4.78 7.95
CA LEU A 19 -0.50 -3.87 8.40
C LEU A 19 -1.66 -3.98 7.42
N ALA A 20 -2.86 -4.24 7.92
CA ALA A 20 -4.06 -4.20 7.09
C ALA A 20 -4.33 -2.75 6.65
N GLY A 21 -4.63 -2.54 5.37
CA GLY A 21 -5.04 -1.25 4.84
C GLY A 21 -6.43 -0.88 5.35
N MET A 22 -6.51 0.10 6.25
CA MET A 22 -7.77 0.56 6.85
C MET A 22 -7.91 2.06 6.67
N GLY A 23 -8.90 2.50 5.87
CA GLY A 23 -9.23 3.92 5.71
C GLY A 23 -9.53 4.56 7.06
N GLY A 24 -9.00 5.77 7.30
CA GLY A 24 -9.13 6.49 8.57
C GLY A 24 -8.19 6.02 9.69
N VAL A 25 -7.42 4.94 9.49
CA VAL A 25 -6.52 4.38 10.51
C VAL A 25 -5.10 4.21 9.98
N ALA A 26 -4.92 3.46 8.90
CA ALA A 26 -3.63 3.07 8.35
C ALA A 26 -3.04 4.15 7.43
N TYR A 27 -2.81 5.35 7.98
CA TYR A 27 -2.20 6.49 7.28
C TYR A 27 -0.68 6.54 7.44
N ALA A 28 -0.05 7.57 6.87
CA ALA A 28 1.39 7.62 6.65
C ALA A 28 2.24 7.29 7.89
N ASN A 29 1.85 7.79 9.07
CA ASN A 29 2.58 7.56 10.30
C ASN A 29 2.62 6.07 10.70
N ILE A 30 1.47 5.38 10.66
CA ILE A 30 1.39 3.97 11.06
C ILE A 30 1.99 3.07 9.99
N CYS A 31 1.72 3.36 8.71
CA CYS A 31 2.30 2.64 7.57
C CYS A 31 3.84 2.68 7.61
N ALA A 32 4.43 3.87 7.79
CA ALA A 32 5.88 4.02 7.89
C ALA A 32 6.43 3.32 9.15
N ALA A 33 5.77 3.44 10.30
CA ALA A 33 6.21 2.80 11.54
C ALA A 33 6.26 1.27 11.43
N VAL A 34 5.26 0.64 10.81
CA VAL A 34 5.25 -0.82 10.59
C VAL A 34 6.36 -1.24 9.63
N SER A 35 6.58 -0.48 8.55
CA SER A 35 7.66 -0.73 7.59
C SER A 35 9.02 -0.66 8.29
N GLU A 36 9.27 0.40 9.07
CA GLU A 36 10.51 0.56 9.84
C GLU A 36 10.72 -0.54 10.88
N ALA A 37 9.64 -1.01 11.52
CA ALA A 37 9.68 -2.14 12.46
C ALA A 37 9.96 -3.51 11.78
N GLY A 38 10.10 -3.55 10.46
CA GLY A 38 10.45 -4.75 9.68
C GLY A 38 9.26 -5.55 9.16
N GLY A 39 8.03 -5.06 9.37
CA GLY A 39 6.83 -5.60 8.71
C GLY A 39 6.58 -4.92 7.37
N TYR A 40 5.42 -5.21 6.76
CA TYR A 40 4.96 -4.53 5.55
C TYR A 40 3.88 -3.51 5.89
N GLY A 41 4.18 -2.22 5.72
CA GLY A 41 3.19 -1.16 5.85
C GLY A 41 2.24 -1.15 4.65
N THR A 42 0.94 -1.06 4.92
CA THR A 42 -0.07 -0.84 3.89
C THR A 42 -0.84 0.42 4.20
N LEU A 43 -0.85 1.37 3.26
CA LEU A 43 -1.58 2.62 3.37
C LEU A 43 -3.05 2.38 2.98
N GLY A 44 -3.98 2.58 3.92
CA GLY A 44 -5.41 2.38 3.69
C GLY A 44 -6.07 3.62 3.12
N MET A 45 -6.41 3.60 1.83
CA MET A 45 -6.94 4.76 1.10
C MET A 45 -8.37 4.53 0.59
N ALA A 46 -9.17 3.81 1.37
CA ALA A 46 -10.58 3.60 1.07
C ALA A 46 -11.32 4.95 0.96
N ALA A 47 -11.99 5.17 -0.17
CA ALA A 47 -12.72 6.40 -0.50
C ALA A 47 -11.87 7.70 -0.55
N ALA A 48 -10.54 7.59 -0.61
CA ALA A 48 -9.67 8.74 -0.81
C ALA A 48 -9.65 9.17 -2.29
N THR A 49 -9.48 10.47 -2.52
CA THR A 49 -9.24 11.03 -3.85
C THR A 49 -7.81 10.72 -4.32
N PRO A 50 -7.55 10.71 -5.65
CA PRO A 50 -6.20 10.50 -6.19
C PRO A 50 -5.15 11.46 -5.60
N GLU A 51 -5.51 12.72 -5.34
CA GLU A 51 -4.65 13.73 -4.75
C GLU A 51 -4.32 13.44 -3.27
N GLU A 52 -5.31 12.96 -2.49
CA GLU A 52 -5.09 12.52 -1.10
C GLU A 52 -4.18 11.29 -1.04
N ILE A 53 -4.36 10.32 -1.95
CA ILE A 53 -3.47 9.16 -2.09
C ILE A 53 -2.03 9.63 -2.31
N ARG A 54 -1.83 10.54 -3.28
CA ARG A 54 -0.50 11.10 -3.57
C ARG A 54 0.12 11.78 -2.36
N ALA A 55 -0.66 12.60 -1.64
CA ALA A 55 -0.19 13.32 -0.47
C ALA A 55 0.26 12.36 0.65
N GLU A 56 -0.55 11.35 0.94
CA GLU A 56 -0.24 10.35 1.98
C GLU A 56 0.95 9.45 1.59
N MET A 57 1.08 9.05 0.32
CA MET A 57 2.25 8.31 -0.16
C MET A 57 3.55 9.10 -0.02
N ARG A 58 3.52 10.40 -0.35
CA ARG A 58 4.67 11.29 -0.12
C ARG A 58 4.99 11.43 1.35
N ALA A 59 3.98 11.49 2.22
CA ALA A 59 4.16 11.52 3.66
C ALA A 59 4.79 10.21 4.20
N VAL A 60 4.46 9.04 3.64
CA VAL A 60 5.15 7.78 3.94
C VAL A 60 6.60 7.85 3.48
N ARG A 61 6.86 8.28 2.24
CA ARG A 61 8.22 8.38 1.66
C ARG A 61 9.12 9.39 2.36
N ALA A 62 8.54 10.41 2.99
CA ALA A 62 9.28 11.33 3.86
C ALA A 62 9.78 10.68 5.17
N LYS A 63 9.19 9.54 5.57
CA LYS A 63 9.48 8.86 6.84
C LYS A 63 10.25 7.56 6.68
N THR A 64 10.09 6.86 5.55
CA THR A 64 10.73 5.57 5.31
C THR A 64 11.14 5.38 3.85
N ARG A 65 12.27 4.67 3.66
CA ARG A 65 12.71 4.16 2.35
C ARG A 65 12.34 2.69 2.15
N LYS A 66 11.79 2.01 3.17
CA LYS A 66 11.37 0.61 3.11
C LYS A 66 10.15 0.44 2.20
N PRO A 67 9.92 -0.77 1.65
CA PRO A 67 8.76 -1.05 0.81
C PRO A 67 7.45 -0.91 1.59
N PHE A 68 6.39 -0.48 0.89
CA PHE A 68 5.04 -0.36 1.42
C PHE A 68 4.02 -0.51 0.29
N GLY A 69 2.80 -0.93 0.64
CA GLY A 69 1.69 -1.06 -0.30
C GLY A 69 0.58 -0.02 -0.09
N VAL A 70 -0.35 0.04 -1.04
CA VAL A 70 -1.56 0.87 -0.93
C VAL A 70 -2.79 -0.02 -1.11
N ASP A 71 -3.76 0.11 -0.21
CA ASP A 71 -5.02 -0.62 -0.22
C ASP A 71 -6.16 0.31 -0.67
N LEU A 72 -6.88 -0.12 -1.71
CA LEU A 72 -8.08 0.54 -2.23
C LEU A 72 -9.24 -0.45 -2.35
N LEU A 73 -10.45 0.09 -2.27
CA LEU A 73 -11.66 -0.68 -2.55
C LEU A 73 -11.91 -0.72 -4.08
N ALA A 74 -11.72 -1.90 -4.68
CA ALA A 74 -11.86 -2.15 -6.11
C ALA A 74 -13.32 -2.17 -6.61
N ALA A 75 -14.30 -2.09 -5.72
CA ALA A 75 -15.72 -1.95 -6.06
C ALA A 75 -16.07 -0.60 -6.73
N GLN A 76 -15.13 0.35 -6.83
CA GLN A 76 -15.32 1.66 -7.47
C GLN A 76 -14.45 1.77 -8.73
N PRO A 77 -14.89 1.22 -9.87
CA PRO A 77 -14.06 1.08 -11.06
C PRO A 77 -13.74 2.42 -11.75
N GLU A 78 -14.60 3.44 -11.70
CA GLU A 78 -14.32 4.71 -12.37
C GLU A 78 -13.10 5.48 -11.82
N THR A 79 -12.71 5.26 -10.56
CA THR A 79 -11.60 5.98 -9.92
C THR A 79 -10.32 5.15 -9.80
N ILE A 80 -10.38 3.84 -10.03
CA ILE A 80 -9.26 2.93 -9.78
C ILE A 80 -8.10 3.13 -10.74
N ASP A 81 -8.37 3.37 -12.03
CA ASP A 81 -7.33 3.52 -13.05
C ASP A 81 -6.38 4.68 -12.73
N ARG A 82 -6.94 5.85 -12.42
CA ARG A 82 -6.12 7.02 -12.07
C ARG A 82 -5.41 6.84 -10.74
N ALA A 83 -6.06 6.21 -9.76
CA ALA A 83 -5.44 5.92 -8.47
C ALA A 83 -4.22 4.99 -8.64
N ILE A 84 -4.33 3.96 -9.48
CA ILE A 84 -3.21 3.04 -9.77
C ILE A 84 -2.07 3.74 -10.47
N ASP A 85 -2.35 4.60 -11.45
CA ASP A 85 -1.30 5.39 -12.10
C ASP A 85 -0.51 6.20 -11.05
N ILE A 86 -1.19 6.82 -10.07
CA ILE A 86 -0.54 7.55 -8.97
C ILE A 86 0.28 6.62 -8.06
N ILE A 87 -0.28 5.45 -7.71
CA ILE A 87 0.41 4.46 -6.88
C ILE A 87 1.72 4.00 -7.53
N ILE A 88 1.72 3.81 -8.85
CA ILE A 88 2.90 3.47 -9.63
C ILE A 88 3.86 4.66 -9.70
N GLU A 89 3.38 5.85 -10.06
CA GLU A 89 4.18 7.08 -10.17
C GLU A 89 4.93 7.43 -8.86
N GLU A 90 4.26 7.29 -7.72
CA GLU A 90 4.83 7.60 -6.40
C GLU A 90 5.58 6.41 -5.77
N GLY A 91 5.62 5.27 -6.47
CA GLY A 91 6.51 4.15 -6.19
C GLY A 91 6.11 3.28 -5.00
N ALA A 92 4.82 2.97 -4.82
CA ALA A 92 4.44 1.85 -3.94
C ALA A 92 4.97 0.52 -4.51
N SER A 93 5.27 -0.45 -3.65
CA SER A 93 5.73 -1.78 -4.08
C SER A 93 4.59 -2.75 -4.37
N SER A 94 3.36 -2.45 -3.95
CA SER A 94 2.19 -3.28 -4.24
C SER A 94 0.89 -2.50 -4.15
N PHE A 95 -0.10 -2.95 -4.92
CA PHE A 95 -1.50 -2.59 -4.76
C PHE A 95 -2.26 -3.75 -4.08
N ILE A 96 -3.05 -3.44 -3.05
CA ILE A 96 -3.94 -4.39 -2.36
C ILE A 96 -5.37 -4.06 -2.77
N ALA A 97 -6.04 -5.00 -3.43
CA ALA A 97 -7.41 -4.85 -3.87
C ALA A 97 -8.39 -5.39 -2.84
N GLY A 98 -9.08 -4.49 -2.13
CA GLY A 98 -10.21 -4.83 -1.26
C GLY A 98 -11.54 -4.85 -2.03
N LEU A 99 -12.51 -5.65 -1.59
CA LEU A 99 -13.90 -5.65 -2.06
C LEU A 99 -14.06 -5.60 -3.60
N GLY A 100 -13.40 -6.47 -4.35
CA GLY A 100 -13.58 -6.56 -5.80
C GLY A 100 -12.36 -7.11 -6.52
N VAL A 101 -12.48 -7.33 -7.83
CA VAL A 101 -11.35 -7.73 -8.68
C VAL A 101 -11.07 -6.60 -9.68
N PRO A 102 -9.88 -5.97 -9.63
CA PRO A 102 -9.57 -4.77 -10.38
C PRO A 102 -9.10 -5.11 -11.80
N HIS A 103 -9.93 -5.78 -12.59
CA HIS A 103 -9.53 -6.35 -13.89
C HIS A 103 -8.89 -5.35 -14.86
N SER A 104 -9.33 -4.08 -14.87
CA SER A 104 -8.83 -3.05 -15.79
C SER A 104 -7.36 -2.67 -15.57
N VAL A 105 -6.81 -2.94 -14.37
CA VAL A 105 -5.49 -2.44 -13.96
C VAL A 105 -4.48 -3.55 -13.66
N ILE A 106 -4.84 -4.84 -13.83
CA ILE A 106 -3.94 -5.97 -13.54
C ILE A 106 -2.68 -5.88 -14.41
N GLU A 107 -2.82 -5.64 -15.71
CA GLU A 107 -1.68 -5.53 -16.64
C GLU A 107 -0.80 -4.29 -16.41
N LYS A 108 -1.23 -3.35 -15.55
CA LYS A 108 -0.44 -2.16 -15.18
C LYS A 108 0.46 -2.39 -13.96
N CYS A 109 0.16 -3.40 -13.14
CA CYS A 109 0.83 -3.68 -11.87
C CYS A 109 1.96 -4.71 -12.05
#